data_AF-A0A959XSM2-F1
#
_entry.id   AF-A0A959XSM2-F1
#
_cell.length_a   1.000
_cell.length_b   1.000
_cell.length_c   1.000
_cell.angle_alpha   90.00
_cell.angle_beta   90.00
_cell.angle_gamma   90.00
#
_symmetry.space_group_name_H-M   'P 1'
#
loop_
_entity.id
_entity.type
_entity.pdbx_description
1 polymer ?
#
loop_
_entity_poly.entity_id
_entity_poly.type
_entity_poly.pdbx_seq_one_letter_code
_entity_poly.pdbx_strand_id
1 'polypeptide(L)'
;MRRNVLLPFALLLAFIATGQVVVDRTIELNGGDDTQRQVLGVPNSLAPDAILSAEVEQSNMHRTAQASVGTAWDISVPGLSSAPPVGTQLMVLAPDGSTGDVELMINGSGPYPLVSGSGQAFAPDDLVAGTPLSVVFDGTAFHVMNGSVYSRKPCATGMVAANEQFCVDLNERAPLDFFQAAIFCGNRSARLCTWGEFITACTKRVELGLTNATNNWEWVDDATNEDGSARVSGSNQCGSSGNGLVTGSVARNFPCCHTR
;
A
#
# COMPACT_ATOMS: atom_id res chain seq x y z
N MET A 1 -63.57 17.01 51.56
CA MET A 1 -63.07 16.23 50.40
C MET A 1 -61.86 16.92 49.80
N ARG A 2 -60.65 16.64 50.30
CA ARG A 2 -59.36 17.05 49.69
C ARG A 2 -58.32 16.02 50.10
N ARG A 3 -58.16 14.96 49.31
CA ARG A 3 -57.13 13.92 49.46
C ARG A 3 -56.84 13.36 48.07
N ASN A 4 -55.55 13.22 47.75
CA ASN A 4 -55.00 12.42 46.64
C ASN A 4 -54.78 13.10 45.27
N VAL A 5 -54.11 14.26 45.23
CA VAL A 5 -53.52 14.78 43.96
C VAL A 5 -51.98 14.73 43.97
N LEU A 6 -51.34 14.45 45.11
CA LEU A 6 -49.87 14.44 45.23
C LEU A 6 -49.20 13.14 44.78
N LEU A 7 -49.93 12.02 44.67
CA LEU A 7 -49.36 10.72 44.30
C LEU A 7 -48.98 10.55 42.81
N PRO A 8 -49.75 11.06 41.81
CA PRO A 8 -49.36 10.88 40.40
C PRO A 8 -48.16 11.76 39.98
N PHE A 9 -47.90 12.86 40.69
CA PHE A 9 -46.77 13.75 40.36
C PHE A 9 -45.41 13.17 40.79
N ALA A 10 -45.37 12.41 41.89
CA ALA A 10 -44.14 11.77 42.37
C ALA A 10 -43.70 10.59 41.49
N LEU A 11 -44.64 9.87 40.87
CA LEU A 11 -44.34 8.77 39.95
C LEU A 11 -43.86 9.25 38.57
N LEU A 12 -44.22 10.46 38.13
CA LEU A 12 -43.73 11.03 36.86
C LEU A 12 -42.25 11.49 36.94
N LEU A 13 -41.78 11.90 38.11
CA LEU A 13 -40.40 12.38 38.32
C LEU A 13 -39.36 11.25 38.38
N ALA A 14 -39.78 10.01 38.72
CA ALA A 14 -38.86 8.88 38.83
C ALA A 14 -38.36 8.35 37.47
N PHE A 15 -39.03 8.68 36.36
CA PHE A 15 -38.68 8.16 35.03
C PHE A 15 -37.69 9.03 34.23
N ILE A 16 -37.22 10.17 34.77
CA ILE A 16 -36.36 11.12 34.03
C ILE A 16 -34.91 11.15 34.54
N ALA A 17 -34.60 10.40 35.60
CA ALA A 17 -33.23 10.33 36.13
C ALA A 17 -32.42 9.25 35.40
N THR A 18 -32.14 9.45 34.11
CA THR A 18 -31.02 8.76 33.44
C THR A 18 -29.72 9.35 33.99
N GLY A 19 -29.22 8.81 35.09
CA GLY A 19 -27.92 9.17 35.62
C GLY A 19 -26.82 8.66 34.70
N GLN A 20 -26.16 9.55 33.96
CA GLN A 20 -24.90 9.21 33.31
C GLN A 20 -23.83 9.10 34.41
N VAL A 21 -23.31 7.90 34.61
CA VAL A 21 -22.18 7.69 35.50
C VAL A 21 -20.92 8.13 34.76
N VAL A 22 -20.38 9.28 35.13
CA VAL A 22 -19.06 9.70 34.68
C VAL A 22 -18.02 8.95 35.51
N VAL A 23 -17.22 8.13 34.85
CA VAL A 23 -16.09 7.44 35.49
C VAL A 23 -14.81 8.12 35.00
N ASP A 24 -14.11 8.78 35.91
CA ASP A 24 -12.86 9.51 35.67
C ASP A 24 -11.61 8.63 35.92
N ARG A 25 -11.82 7.33 36.13
CA ARG A 25 -10.78 6.33 36.44
C ARG A 25 -10.99 5.05 35.66
N THR A 26 -9.95 4.25 35.53
CA THR A 26 -10.03 2.92 34.94
C THR A 26 -11.05 2.06 35.68
N ILE A 27 -11.97 1.44 34.95
CA ILE A 27 -12.88 0.42 35.47
C ILE A 27 -12.14 -0.91 35.42
N GLU A 28 -11.80 -1.46 36.59
CA GLU A 28 -11.23 -2.81 36.71
C GLU A 28 -12.33 -3.81 37.08
N LEU A 29 -12.58 -4.81 36.23
CA LEU A 29 -13.57 -5.85 36.46
C LEU A 29 -12.85 -7.13 36.94
N ASN A 30 -12.55 -7.21 38.24
CA ASN A 30 -11.73 -8.27 38.84
C ASN A 30 -12.54 -9.46 39.40
N GLY A 31 -13.68 -9.80 38.78
CA GLY A 31 -14.54 -10.92 39.20
C GLY A 31 -13.82 -12.28 39.18
N GLY A 32 -14.30 -13.26 39.94
CA GLY A 32 -13.70 -14.60 39.98
C GLY A 32 -13.98 -15.45 38.74
N ASP A 33 -15.07 -15.12 38.03
CA ASP A 33 -15.56 -15.78 36.82
C ASP A 33 -15.67 -14.76 35.67
N ASP A 34 -15.52 -15.21 34.43
CA ASP A 34 -15.52 -14.37 33.23
C ASP A 34 -16.86 -13.63 33.05
N THR A 35 -17.97 -14.25 33.50
CA THR A 35 -19.30 -13.62 33.46
C THR A 35 -19.40 -12.36 34.33
N GLN A 36 -18.52 -12.22 35.32
CA GLN A 36 -18.43 -11.07 36.24
C GLN A 36 -17.43 -10.01 35.75
N ARG A 37 -16.68 -10.29 34.68
CA ARG A 37 -15.64 -9.41 34.11
C ARG A 37 -16.09 -8.63 32.88
N GLN A 38 -17.39 -8.43 32.72
CA GLN A 38 -17.99 -7.79 31.55
C GLN A 38 -19.06 -6.76 31.93
N VAL A 39 -19.19 -5.72 31.11
CA VAL A 39 -20.31 -4.77 31.19
C VAL A 39 -21.31 -5.13 30.10
N LEU A 40 -22.53 -5.48 30.50
CA LEU A 40 -23.61 -5.87 29.59
C LEU A 40 -24.59 -4.72 29.38
N GLY A 41 -25.32 -4.74 28.26
CA GLY A 41 -26.39 -3.78 27.98
C GLY A 41 -25.89 -2.36 27.65
N VAL A 42 -24.61 -2.21 27.31
CA VAL A 42 -24.09 -0.94 26.79
C VAL A 42 -24.67 -0.72 25.40
N PRO A 43 -25.47 0.33 25.18
CA PRO A 43 -26.00 0.62 23.85
C PRO A 43 -24.85 1.01 22.92
N ASN A 44 -25.00 0.68 21.62
CA ASN A 44 -24.05 1.16 20.62
C ASN A 44 -24.09 2.68 20.59
N SER A 45 -22.97 3.32 20.91
CA SER A 45 -22.83 4.76 20.80
C SER A 45 -22.29 5.12 19.42
N LEU A 46 -22.80 6.21 18.86
CA LEU A 46 -22.30 6.83 17.62
C LEU A 46 -21.47 8.08 17.92
N ALA A 47 -21.15 8.35 19.19
CA ALA A 47 -20.25 9.44 19.55
C ALA A 47 -18.78 9.01 19.34
N PRO A 48 -17.92 9.90 18.81
CA PRO A 48 -16.55 9.56 18.40
C PRO A 48 -15.61 9.12 19.54
N ASP A 49 -15.98 9.40 20.77
CA ASP A 49 -15.23 9.21 22.01
C ASP A 49 -15.96 8.33 23.03
N ALA A 50 -17.02 7.65 22.58
CA ALA A 50 -17.72 6.67 23.39
C ALA A 50 -17.05 5.29 23.36
N ILE A 51 -17.30 4.51 24.42
CA ILE A 51 -16.87 3.12 24.53
C ILE A 51 -17.58 2.30 23.45
N LEU A 52 -16.81 1.51 22.70
CA LEU A 52 -17.35 0.53 21.76
C LEU A 52 -17.73 -0.75 22.50
N SER A 53 -18.89 -1.31 22.18
CA SER A 53 -19.25 -2.65 22.63
C SER A 53 -18.34 -3.67 21.93
N ALA A 54 -18.09 -4.82 22.59
CA ALA A 54 -17.29 -5.89 22.01
C ALA A 54 -17.86 -6.37 20.67
N GLU A 55 -19.19 -6.37 20.51
CA GLU A 55 -19.87 -6.71 19.27
C GLU A 55 -19.55 -5.73 18.12
N VAL A 56 -19.57 -4.41 18.40
CA VAL A 56 -19.23 -3.38 17.40
C VAL A 56 -17.75 -3.44 17.02
N GLU A 57 -16.87 -3.74 17.97
CA GLU A 57 -15.45 -3.93 17.67
C GLU A 57 -15.21 -5.19 16.82
N GLN A 58 -15.79 -6.33 17.23
CA GLN A 58 -15.62 -7.62 16.53
C GLN A 58 -16.18 -7.58 15.10
N SER A 59 -17.29 -6.87 14.90
CA SER A 59 -17.90 -6.70 13.57
C SER A 59 -17.20 -5.64 12.71
N ASN A 60 -16.29 -4.84 13.27
CA ASN A 60 -15.58 -3.75 12.59
C ASN A 60 -16.49 -2.68 11.96
N MET A 61 -17.77 -2.59 12.37
CA MET A 61 -18.76 -1.71 11.72
C MET A 61 -18.42 -0.22 11.83
N HIS A 62 -17.65 0.18 12.85
CA HIS A 62 -17.23 1.57 13.06
C HIS A 62 -16.07 2.02 12.15
N ARG A 63 -15.46 1.08 11.41
CA ARG A 63 -14.32 1.35 10.53
C ARG A 63 -14.48 0.80 9.11
N THR A 64 -15.56 0.08 8.83
CA THR A 64 -15.78 -0.57 7.53
C THR A 64 -17.04 -0.03 6.86
N ALA A 65 -16.95 0.34 5.58
CA ALA A 65 -18.10 0.82 4.82
C ALA A 65 -18.06 0.34 3.36
N GLN A 66 -19.25 0.17 2.78
CA GLN A 66 -19.43 -0.11 1.35
C GLN A 66 -19.61 1.22 0.62
N ALA A 67 -18.77 1.47 -0.39
CA ALA A 67 -18.91 2.66 -1.24
C ALA A 67 -20.08 2.53 -2.22
N SER A 68 -20.68 3.67 -2.57
CA SER A 68 -21.63 3.79 -3.67
C SER A 68 -20.94 3.70 -5.03
N VAL A 69 -21.67 3.25 -6.06
CA VAL A 69 -21.18 3.21 -7.45
C VAL A 69 -20.98 4.63 -8.00
N GLY A 70 -19.91 4.85 -8.78
CA GLY A 70 -19.61 6.11 -9.44
C GLY A 70 -18.19 6.61 -9.14
N THR A 71 -17.92 7.88 -9.46
CA THR A 71 -16.64 8.55 -9.14
C THR A 71 -16.66 9.27 -7.78
N ALA A 72 -17.85 9.56 -7.25
CA ALA A 72 -18.05 10.05 -5.89
C ALA A 72 -18.56 8.88 -5.03
N TRP A 73 -17.66 8.29 -4.26
CA TRP A 73 -17.95 7.17 -3.37
C TRP A 73 -18.53 7.69 -2.06
N ASP A 74 -19.84 7.60 -1.92
CA ASP A 74 -20.52 7.86 -0.65
C ASP A 74 -20.41 6.63 0.25
N ILE A 75 -19.91 6.86 1.47
CA ILE A 75 -19.81 5.87 2.53
C ILE A 75 -20.48 6.39 3.80
N SER A 76 -21.19 5.47 4.47
CA SER A 76 -21.70 5.72 5.82
C SER A 76 -20.90 4.95 6.86
N VAL A 77 -20.32 5.68 7.80
CA VAL A 77 -19.51 5.12 8.90
C VAL A 77 -20.15 5.50 10.23
N PRO A 78 -20.75 4.54 10.96
CA PRO A 78 -21.24 4.76 12.32
C PRO A 78 -20.12 5.33 13.21
N GLY A 79 -20.40 6.41 13.95
CA GLY A 79 -19.42 7.04 14.85
C GLY A 79 -18.79 8.33 14.32
N LEU A 80 -18.88 8.60 13.01
CA LEU A 80 -18.39 9.84 12.39
C LEU A 80 -19.56 10.78 12.08
N SER A 81 -19.87 11.70 13.00
CA SER A 81 -20.98 12.66 12.81
C SER A 81 -20.59 13.97 12.11
N SER A 82 -19.31 14.14 11.77
CA SER A 82 -18.77 15.35 11.16
C SER A 82 -17.60 14.99 10.24
N ALA A 83 -16.95 16.01 9.67
CA ALA A 83 -15.75 15.83 8.86
C ALA A 83 -14.70 14.98 9.61
N PRO A 84 -14.09 13.99 8.94
CA PRO A 84 -13.12 13.10 9.58
C PRO A 84 -11.91 13.89 10.10
N PRO A 85 -11.44 13.65 11.33
CA PRO A 85 -10.18 14.23 11.80
C PRO A 85 -8.97 13.62 11.07
N VAL A 86 -7.86 14.35 11.04
CA VAL A 86 -6.58 13.85 10.50
C VAL A 86 -6.20 12.55 11.21
N GLY A 87 -5.75 11.56 10.44
CA GLY A 87 -5.40 10.23 10.93
C GLY A 87 -6.56 9.25 10.98
N THR A 88 -7.78 9.65 10.60
CA THR A 88 -8.92 8.72 10.48
C THR A 88 -8.58 7.60 9.51
N GLN A 89 -8.63 6.35 9.99
CA GLN A 89 -8.39 5.15 9.19
C GLN A 89 -9.70 4.40 8.96
N LEU A 90 -9.99 4.06 7.70
CA LEU A 90 -11.18 3.33 7.30
C LEU A 90 -10.82 2.14 6.41
N MET A 91 -11.74 1.19 6.32
CA MET A 91 -11.75 0.09 5.37
C MET A 91 -12.94 0.29 4.44
N VAL A 92 -12.68 0.65 3.19
CA VAL A 92 -13.71 0.91 2.19
C VAL A 92 -13.77 -0.27 1.23
N LEU A 93 -14.94 -0.86 1.06
CA LEU A 93 -15.15 -1.88 0.04
C LEU A 93 -15.42 -1.21 -1.30
N ALA A 94 -14.56 -1.49 -2.30
CA ALA A 94 -14.68 -0.93 -3.63
C ALA A 94 -16.04 -1.30 -4.27
N PRO A 95 -16.75 -0.36 -4.91
CA PRO A 95 -17.97 -0.66 -5.66
C PRO A 95 -17.63 -1.22 -7.04
N ASP A 96 -18.63 -1.77 -7.73
CA ASP A 96 -18.46 -2.23 -9.11
C ASP A 96 -18.41 -1.06 -10.11
N GLY A 97 -17.63 -1.21 -11.18
CA GLY A 97 -17.67 -0.33 -12.35
C GLY A 97 -17.24 1.12 -12.15
N SER A 98 -16.39 1.42 -11.16
CA SER A 98 -15.80 2.77 -11.05
C SER A 98 -14.69 2.95 -12.08
N THR A 99 -14.68 4.08 -12.77
CA THR A 99 -13.62 4.46 -13.72
C THR A 99 -13.19 5.89 -13.52
N GLY A 100 -11.90 6.17 -13.66
CA GLY A 100 -11.32 7.51 -13.48
C GLY A 100 -11.07 7.89 -12.01
N ASP A 101 -10.75 9.16 -11.78
CA ASP A 101 -10.39 9.66 -10.45
C ASP A 101 -11.58 9.59 -9.48
N VAL A 102 -11.33 9.03 -8.30
CA VAL A 102 -12.35 8.82 -7.26
C VAL A 102 -12.20 9.80 -6.11
N GLU A 103 -13.33 10.24 -5.58
CA GLU A 103 -13.45 11.01 -4.35
C GLU A 103 -14.33 10.29 -3.34
N LEU A 104 -14.04 10.45 -2.05
CA LEU A 104 -14.82 9.92 -0.94
C LEU A 104 -15.71 11.00 -0.32
N MET A 105 -16.98 10.65 -0.13
CA MET A 105 -17.95 11.38 0.69
C MET A 105 -18.22 10.53 1.94
N ILE A 106 -18.06 11.10 3.14
CA ILE A 106 -18.20 10.38 4.40
C ILE A 106 -19.31 11.01 5.23
N ASN A 107 -20.43 10.28 5.38
CA ASN A 107 -21.61 10.77 6.10
C ASN A 107 -22.02 12.20 5.65
N GLY A 108 -21.93 12.48 4.34
CA GLY A 108 -22.22 13.79 3.75
C GLY A 108 -21.10 14.85 3.84
N SER A 109 -19.96 14.54 4.45
CA SER A 109 -18.76 15.40 4.44
C SER A 109 -17.86 15.05 3.25
N GLY A 110 -17.29 16.06 2.58
CA GLY A 110 -16.45 15.89 1.39
C GLY A 110 -16.84 16.85 0.26
N PRO A 111 -16.37 16.62 -0.98
CA PRO A 111 -15.58 15.46 -1.42
C PRO A 111 -14.12 15.53 -0.97
N TYR A 112 -13.56 14.35 -0.65
CA TYR A 112 -12.14 14.18 -0.36
C TYR A 112 -11.50 13.33 -1.46
N PRO A 113 -10.45 13.81 -2.15
CA PRO A 113 -9.77 12.99 -3.15
C PRO A 113 -9.26 11.68 -2.56
N LEU A 114 -9.39 10.60 -3.32
CA LEU A 114 -8.74 9.32 -3.02
C LEU A 114 -7.43 9.26 -3.81
N VAL A 115 -6.32 9.08 -3.10
CA VAL A 115 -4.96 9.07 -3.69
C VAL A 115 -4.24 7.78 -3.35
N SER A 116 -3.37 7.34 -4.25
CA SER A 116 -2.44 6.23 -4.00
C SER A 116 -1.31 6.67 -3.05
N GLY A 117 -0.53 5.72 -2.50
CA GLY A 117 0.64 6.03 -1.67
C GLY A 117 1.74 6.89 -2.34
N SER A 118 1.65 7.13 -3.65
CA SER A 118 2.52 8.05 -4.40
C SER A 118 1.97 9.50 -4.50
N GLY A 119 0.79 9.75 -3.92
CA GLY A 119 0.08 11.04 -4.00
C GLY A 119 -0.63 11.29 -5.33
N GLN A 120 -0.59 10.34 -6.27
CA GLN A 120 -1.36 10.40 -7.52
C GLN A 120 -2.82 10.03 -7.26
N ALA A 121 -3.73 10.61 -8.06
CA ALA A 121 -5.15 10.26 -8.03
C ALA A 121 -5.33 8.75 -8.17
N PHE A 122 -6.24 8.21 -7.37
CA PHE A 122 -6.54 6.79 -7.37
C PHE A 122 -7.53 6.46 -8.48
N ALA A 123 -7.09 5.64 -9.43
CA ALA A 123 -7.93 5.10 -10.50
C ALA A 123 -8.31 3.64 -10.17
N PRO A 124 -9.59 3.32 -9.94
CA PRO A 124 -10.05 2.00 -9.55
C PRO A 124 -10.30 1.06 -10.75
N ASP A 125 -9.86 1.42 -11.96
CA ASP A 125 -10.22 0.77 -13.23
C ASP A 125 -10.02 -0.77 -13.22
N ASP A 126 -9.03 -1.26 -12.46
CA ASP A 126 -8.69 -2.68 -12.34
C ASP A 126 -9.13 -3.32 -11.01
N LEU A 127 -9.89 -2.62 -10.16
CA LEU A 127 -10.35 -3.16 -8.89
C LEU A 127 -11.59 -4.03 -9.08
N VAL A 128 -11.51 -5.24 -8.53
CA VAL A 128 -12.68 -6.09 -8.40
C VAL A 128 -13.61 -5.53 -7.32
N ALA A 129 -14.92 -5.48 -7.61
CA ALA A 129 -15.93 -5.08 -6.63
C ALA A 129 -15.80 -5.88 -5.32
N GLY A 130 -15.93 -5.21 -4.19
CA GLY A 130 -15.75 -5.78 -2.85
C GLY A 130 -14.30 -5.86 -2.38
N THR A 131 -13.32 -5.40 -3.18
CA THR A 131 -11.92 -5.32 -2.72
C THR A 131 -11.81 -4.36 -1.53
N PRO A 132 -11.27 -4.80 -0.38
CA PRO A 132 -11.12 -3.95 0.79
C PRO A 132 -9.93 -3.00 0.65
N LEU A 133 -10.20 -1.70 0.72
CA LEU A 133 -9.22 -0.62 0.66
C LEU A 133 -9.05 0.00 2.05
N SER A 134 -7.89 -0.19 2.66
CA SER A 134 -7.48 0.54 3.85
C SER A 134 -7.04 1.93 3.44
N VAL A 135 -7.74 2.95 3.96
CA VAL A 135 -7.51 4.35 3.64
C VAL A 135 -7.23 5.16 4.90
N VAL A 136 -6.39 6.18 4.81
CA VAL A 136 -6.04 7.09 5.92
C VAL A 136 -6.22 8.54 5.50
N PHE A 137 -6.92 9.34 6.30
CA PHE A 137 -7.14 10.76 6.04
C PHE A 137 -5.96 11.62 6.49
N ASP A 138 -5.43 12.49 5.62
CA ASP A 138 -4.35 13.42 5.98
C ASP A 138 -4.83 14.84 6.34
N GLY A 139 -6.14 15.09 6.27
CA GLY A 139 -6.74 16.42 6.44
C GLY A 139 -7.26 17.04 5.14
N THR A 140 -6.81 16.52 4.00
CA THR A 140 -7.16 16.99 2.66
C THR A 140 -7.65 15.87 1.74
N ALA A 141 -7.03 14.70 1.81
CA ALA A 141 -7.30 13.54 0.96
C ALA A 141 -7.21 12.24 1.77
N PHE A 142 -7.80 11.17 1.22
CA PHE A 142 -7.63 9.81 1.71
C PHE A 142 -6.54 9.09 0.94
N HIS A 143 -5.55 8.55 1.66
CA HIS A 143 -4.46 7.78 1.08
C HIS A 143 -4.78 6.29 1.16
N VAL A 144 -4.78 5.63 0.01
CA VAL A 144 -4.94 4.19 -0.11
C VAL A 144 -3.65 3.49 0.29
N MET A 145 -3.71 2.70 1.36
CA MET A 145 -2.55 2.05 1.98
C MET A 145 -2.27 0.64 1.43
N ASN A 146 -3.29 -0.05 0.94
CA ASN A 146 -3.21 -1.45 0.49
C ASN A 146 -3.77 -1.69 -0.93
N GLY A 147 -4.35 -0.67 -1.55
CA GLY A 147 -5.03 -0.75 -2.84
C GLY A 147 -4.21 -0.25 -4.03
N SER A 148 -2.96 0.14 -3.83
CA SER A 148 -2.06 0.27 -4.98
C SER A 148 -1.86 -1.13 -5.55
N VAL A 149 -2.49 -1.41 -6.71
CA VAL A 149 -1.81 -2.25 -7.71
C VAL A 149 -0.42 -1.65 -7.78
N TYR A 150 0.61 -2.39 -7.38
CA TYR A 150 1.99 -1.90 -7.44
C TYR A 150 2.21 -1.43 -8.88
N SER A 151 2.07 -0.12 -9.10
CA SER A 151 2.23 0.47 -10.42
C SER A 151 3.71 0.35 -10.67
N ARG A 152 4.06 -0.68 -11.44
CA ARG A 152 5.44 -1.03 -11.73
C ARG A 152 6.12 0.21 -12.24
N LYS A 153 7.24 0.57 -11.63
CA LYS A 153 7.96 1.77 -12.03
C LYS A 153 8.17 1.71 -13.55
N PRO A 154 7.84 2.79 -14.28
CA PRO A 154 8.11 2.82 -15.70
C PRO A 154 9.62 2.68 -15.90
N CYS A 155 10.02 2.04 -16.98
CA CYS A 155 11.45 1.95 -17.29
C CYS A 155 12.03 3.34 -17.55
N ALA A 156 13.20 3.60 -16.98
CA ALA A 156 13.93 4.83 -17.25
C ALA A 156 14.25 4.96 -18.74
N THR A 157 14.45 6.20 -19.20
CA THR A 157 14.75 6.48 -20.61
C THR A 157 15.97 5.68 -21.11
N GLY A 158 15.77 4.95 -22.21
CA GLY A 158 16.79 4.08 -22.81
C GLY A 158 16.83 2.65 -22.25
N MET A 159 15.90 2.31 -21.36
CA MET A 159 15.70 0.95 -20.86
C MET A 159 14.35 0.39 -21.33
N VAL A 160 14.26 -0.93 -21.39
CA VAL A 160 13.04 -1.68 -21.74
C VAL A 160 12.71 -2.68 -20.65
N ALA A 161 11.41 -2.95 -20.47
CA ALA A 161 10.94 -3.93 -19.50
C ALA A 161 11.25 -5.36 -19.98
N ALA A 162 12.20 -6.03 -19.34
CA ALA A 162 12.48 -7.43 -19.65
C ALA A 162 11.36 -8.37 -19.13
N ASN A 163 10.76 -7.98 -18.00
CA ASN A 163 9.57 -8.57 -17.42
C ASN A 163 8.89 -7.58 -16.44
N GLU A 164 8.09 -8.13 -15.54
CA GLU A 164 7.33 -7.43 -14.53
C GLU A 164 8.18 -6.85 -13.39
N GLN A 165 9.40 -7.35 -13.21
CA GLN A 165 10.24 -7.10 -12.04
C GLN A 165 11.41 -6.15 -12.34
N PHE A 166 11.88 -6.09 -13.59
CA PHE A 166 13.03 -5.26 -13.93
C PHE A 166 13.02 -4.71 -15.37
N CYS A 167 13.77 -3.62 -15.54
CA CYS A 167 14.14 -3.04 -16.82
C CYS A 167 15.62 -3.28 -17.10
N VAL A 168 15.99 -3.37 -18.38
CA VAL A 168 17.36 -3.53 -18.86
C VAL A 168 17.66 -2.46 -19.91
N ASP A 169 18.92 -2.02 -20.01
CA ASP A 169 19.36 -1.14 -21.09
C ASP A 169 19.08 -1.75 -22.48
N LEU A 170 18.59 -0.95 -23.42
CA LEU A 170 18.36 -1.37 -24.81
C LEU A 170 19.66 -1.65 -25.58
N ASN A 171 20.73 -0.94 -25.21
CA ASN A 171 22.01 -1.01 -25.89
C ASN A 171 23.11 -1.33 -24.87
N GLU A 172 23.99 -2.22 -25.27
CA GLU A 172 25.26 -2.49 -24.60
C GLU A 172 26.05 -1.19 -24.40
N ARG A 173 26.64 -1.00 -23.21
CA ARG A 173 27.44 0.19 -22.88
C ARG A 173 28.88 0.02 -23.34
N ALA A 174 29.55 1.15 -23.53
CA ALA A 174 30.97 1.19 -23.85
C ALA A 174 31.79 0.48 -22.76
N PRO A 175 32.88 -0.23 -23.11
CA PRO A 175 33.64 -1.00 -22.13
C PRO A 175 34.23 -0.13 -21.03
N LEU A 176 34.01 -0.52 -19.77
CA LEU A 176 34.61 0.08 -18.57
C LEU A 176 35.15 -1.03 -17.65
N ASP A 177 36.02 -0.68 -16.70
CA ASP A 177 36.32 -1.60 -15.61
C ASP A 177 35.08 -1.82 -14.73
N PHE A 178 35.07 -2.92 -13.97
CA PHE A 178 33.91 -3.33 -13.19
C PHE A 178 33.42 -2.24 -12.21
N PHE A 179 34.32 -1.54 -11.51
CA PHE A 179 33.95 -0.51 -10.54
C PHE A 179 33.37 0.72 -11.24
N GLN A 180 33.99 1.14 -12.35
CA GLN A 180 33.47 2.22 -13.18
C GLN A 180 32.11 1.88 -13.79
N ALA A 181 31.91 0.65 -14.24
CA ALA A 181 30.63 0.16 -14.77
C ALA A 181 29.53 0.19 -13.69
N ALA A 182 29.83 -0.27 -12.47
CA ALA A 182 28.92 -0.22 -11.34
C ALA A 182 28.54 1.23 -10.97
N ILE A 183 29.54 2.14 -10.89
CA ILE A 183 29.31 3.57 -10.63
C ILE A 183 28.47 4.20 -11.74
N PHE A 184 28.73 3.86 -13.01
CA PHE A 184 27.97 4.36 -14.15
C PHE A 184 26.49 3.99 -14.03
N CYS A 185 26.17 2.73 -13.70
CA CYS A 185 24.78 2.32 -13.48
C CYS A 185 24.18 3.01 -12.23
N GLY A 186 24.93 3.13 -11.15
CA GLY A 186 24.50 3.81 -9.92
C GLY A 186 24.11 5.28 -10.14
N ASN A 187 24.87 6.02 -10.94
CA ASN A 187 24.58 7.41 -11.31
C ASN A 187 23.28 7.58 -12.12
N ARG A 188 22.73 6.48 -12.65
CA ARG A 188 21.45 6.44 -13.37
C ARG A 188 20.32 5.85 -12.52
N SER A 189 20.52 5.73 -11.21
CA SER A 189 19.60 5.04 -10.29
C SER A 189 19.32 3.59 -10.72
N ALA A 190 20.34 2.93 -11.29
CA ALA A 190 20.33 1.55 -11.73
C ALA A 190 21.50 0.79 -11.08
N ARG A 191 21.66 -0.48 -11.42
CA ARG A 191 22.84 -1.30 -11.05
C ARG A 191 23.28 -2.12 -12.24
N LEU A 192 24.43 -2.79 -12.13
CA LEU A 192 24.76 -3.85 -13.07
C LEU A 192 23.64 -4.91 -13.02
N CYS A 193 23.30 -5.49 -14.16
CA CYS A 193 22.35 -6.59 -14.20
C CYS A 193 22.93 -7.80 -13.46
N THR A 194 22.13 -8.50 -12.67
CA THR A 194 22.53 -9.84 -12.20
C THR A 194 22.61 -10.79 -13.38
N TRP A 195 23.29 -11.90 -13.20
CA TRP A 195 23.40 -12.97 -14.19
C TRP A 195 22.02 -13.49 -14.63
N GLY A 196 21.10 -13.66 -13.66
CA GLY A 196 19.73 -14.11 -13.95
C GLY A 196 18.94 -13.10 -14.78
N GLU A 197 19.07 -11.81 -14.47
CA GLU A 197 18.46 -10.72 -15.24
C GLU A 197 19.05 -10.63 -16.64
N PHE A 198 20.38 -10.73 -16.76
CA PHE A 198 21.08 -10.74 -18.05
C PHE A 198 20.59 -11.88 -18.95
N ILE A 199 20.55 -13.12 -18.46
CA ILE A 199 20.07 -14.26 -19.25
C ILE A 199 18.60 -14.07 -19.65
N THR A 200 17.76 -13.63 -18.71
CA THR A 200 16.34 -13.39 -18.97
C THR A 200 16.13 -12.35 -20.07
N ALA A 201 16.86 -11.24 -20.01
CA ALA A 201 16.82 -10.20 -21.04
C ALA A 201 17.40 -10.70 -22.38
N CYS A 202 18.58 -11.34 -22.36
CA CYS A 202 19.28 -11.79 -23.55
C CYS A 202 18.49 -12.87 -24.32
N THR A 203 17.82 -13.79 -23.63
CA THR A 203 16.98 -14.81 -24.28
C THR A 203 15.80 -14.19 -25.03
N LYS A 204 15.32 -13.02 -24.58
CA LYS A 204 14.29 -12.20 -25.23
C LYS A 204 14.84 -11.06 -26.09
N ARG A 205 16.15 -11.05 -26.41
CA ARG A 205 16.80 -9.89 -27.07
C ARG A 205 16.13 -9.41 -28.35
N VAL A 206 15.58 -10.30 -29.17
CA VAL A 206 14.89 -9.92 -30.42
C VAL A 206 13.55 -9.23 -30.14
N GLU A 207 12.77 -9.74 -29.18
CA GLU A 207 11.49 -9.15 -28.76
C GLU A 207 11.69 -7.79 -28.10
N LEU A 208 12.72 -7.68 -27.25
CA LEU A 208 13.06 -6.48 -26.50
C LEU A 208 13.84 -5.45 -27.33
N GLY A 209 14.28 -5.79 -28.54
CA GLY A 209 15.11 -4.93 -29.39
C GLY A 209 16.51 -4.66 -28.83
N LEU A 210 17.06 -5.60 -28.04
CA LEU A 210 18.41 -5.46 -27.48
C LEU A 210 19.47 -5.66 -28.56
N THR A 211 20.44 -4.75 -28.61
CA THR A 211 21.57 -4.85 -29.53
C THR A 211 22.81 -5.42 -28.84
N ASN A 212 23.53 -6.30 -29.53
CA ASN A 212 24.85 -6.85 -29.12
C ASN A 212 24.94 -7.66 -27.82
N ALA A 213 23.82 -8.04 -27.20
CA ALA A 213 23.77 -8.84 -25.96
C ALA A 213 24.46 -10.23 -26.01
N THR A 214 24.99 -10.66 -27.17
CA THR A 214 25.70 -11.94 -27.34
C THR A 214 27.09 -11.82 -27.96
N ASN A 215 27.59 -10.61 -28.21
CA ASN A 215 28.81 -10.44 -29.02
C ASN A 215 30.07 -10.24 -28.17
N ASN A 216 29.93 -9.65 -26.98
CA ASN A 216 31.05 -9.40 -26.08
C ASN A 216 30.84 -10.09 -24.74
N TRP A 217 31.91 -10.15 -23.95
CA TRP A 217 31.78 -10.42 -22.53
C TRP A 217 31.31 -9.15 -21.83
N GLU A 218 30.23 -9.27 -21.07
CA GLU A 218 29.64 -8.19 -20.31
C GLU A 218 29.80 -8.41 -18.79
N TRP A 219 30.09 -7.35 -18.04
CA TRP A 219 30.05 -7.39 -16.57
C TRP A 219 28.63 -7.59 -16.07
N VAL A 220 28.45 -8.47 -15.08
CA VAL A 220 27.20 -8.68 -14.34
C VAL A 220 27.45 -8.55 -12.82
N ASP A 221 26.40 -8.29 -12.06
CA ASP A 221 26.42 -8.01 -10.61
C ASP A 221 26.53 -9.27 -9.74
N ASP A 222 27.34 -10.23 -10.18
CA ASP A 222 27.53 -11.51 -9.50
C ASP A 222 29.02 -11.75 -9.24
N ALA A 223 29.35 -12.12 -8.01
CA ALA A 223 30.69 -12.60 -7.69
C ALA A 223 30.92 -14.00 -8.29
N THR A 224 32.19 -14.37 -8.44
CA THR A 224 32.57 -15.76 -8.73
C THR A 224 33.19 -16.42 -7.49
N ASN A 225 33.56 -17.69 -7.59
CA ASN A 225 34.17 -18.45 -6.50
C ASN A 225 35.68 -18.17 -6.32
N GLU A 226 36.19 -17.08 -6.90
CA GLU A 226 37.58 -16.66 -6.83
C GLU A 226 37.69 -15.23 -6.26
N ASP A 227 38.70 -14.99 -5.41
CA ASP A 227 38.93 -13.69 -4.81
C ASP A 227 39.25 -12.62 -5.87
N GLY A 228 38.66 -11.43 -5.72
CA GLY A 228 38.90 -10.31 -6.63
C GLY A 228 38.38 -10.54 -8.06
N SER A 229 37.34 -11.36 -8.23
CA SER A 229 36.74 -11.64 -9.53
C SER A 229 35.23 -11.41 -9.53
N ALA A 230 34.71 -11.03 -10.68
CA ALA A 230 33.29 -10.89 -10.96
C ALA A 230 32.92 -11.76 -12.17
N ARG A 231 31.65 -12.15 -12.21
CA ARG A 231 31.11 -12.93 -13.31
C ARG A 231 31.01 -12.03 -14.54
N VAL A 232 31.26 -12.65 -15.69
CA VAL A 232 31.01 -12.07 -17.00
C VAL A 232 30.06 -12.98 -17.77
N SER A 233 29.27 -12.42 -18.68
CA SER A 233 28.31 -13.20 -19.48
C SER A 233 28.15 -12.67 -20.89
N GLY A 234 27.54 -13.46 -21.78
CA GLY A 234 27.11 -12.99 -23.11
C GLY A 234 28.06 -13.30 -24.26
N SER A 235 29.28 -13.81 -24.07
CA SER A 235 30.12 -14.15 -25.22
C SER A 235 29.51 -15.25 -26.10
N ASN A 236 29.23 -14.95 -27.37
CA ASN A 236 28.63 -15.78 -28.43
C ASN A 236 27.18 -16.25 -28.20
N GLN A 237 26.73 -16.40 -26.96
CA GLN A 237 25.38 -16.89 -26.62
C GLN A 237 24.95 -16.39 -25.24
N CYS A 238 23.65 -16.30 -24.98
CA CYS A 238 23.13 -15.76 -23.72
C CYS A 238 23.56 -16.55 -22.48
N GLY A 239 23.67 -17.87 -22.60
CA GLY A 239 24.02 -18.74 -21.48
C GLY A 239 25.53 -18.84 -21.21
N SER A 240 26.38 -18.16 -21.99
CA SER A 240 27.81 -18.17 -21.71
C SER A 240 28.10 -17.38 -20.44
N SER A 241 28.93 -17.96 -19.59
CA SER A 241 29.42 -17.32 -18.37
C SER A 241 30.90 -17.62 -18.20
N GLY A 242 31.58 -16.73 -17.51
CA GLY A 242 32.99 -16.87 -17.19
C GLY A 242 33.38 -15.97 -16.03
N ASN A 243 34.66 -16.00 -15.69
CA ASN A 243 35.24 -15.21 -14.62
C ASN A 243 36.09 -14.08 -15.20
N GLY A 244 35.96 -12.87 -14.64
CA GLY A 244 36.80 -11.73 -14.97
C GLY A 244 37.44 -11.17 -13.71
N LEU A 245 38.76 -10.98 -13.75
CA LEU A 245 39.48 -10.33 -12.65
C LEU A 245 39.06 -8.85 -12.54
N VAL A 246 38.74 -8.44 -11.32
CA VAL A 246 38.32 -7.08 -10.95
C VAL A 246 39.55 -6.33 -10.44
N THR A 247 40.50 -6.09 -11.34
CA THR A 247 41.75 -5.38 -11.04
C THR A 247 41.64 -3.87 -11.21
N GLY A 248 40.50 -3.36 -11.68
CA GLY A 248 40.33 -1.97 -12.10
C GLY A 248 40.99 -1.63 -13.44
N SER A 249 41.47 -2.62 -14.20
CA SER A 249 42.15 -2.40 -15.49
C SER A 249 41.56 -3.18 -16.66
N VAL A 250 40.64 -4.11 -16.40
CA VAL A 250 40.01 -4.93 -17.44
C VAL A 250 38.70 -4.27 -17.85
N ALA A 251 38.68 -3.68 -19.04
CA ALA A 251 37.47 -3.08 -19.59
C ALA A 251 36.59 -4.15 -20.25
N ARG A 252 35.30 -4.16 -19.91
CA ARG A 252 34.27 -4.97 -20.57
C ARG A 252 33.00 -4.16 -20.73
N ASN A 253 32.23 -4.51 -21.73
CA ASN A 253 30.89 -3.99 -21.89
C ASN A 253 30.01 -4.36 -20.69
N PHE A 254 28.86 -3.73 -20.56
CA PHE A 254 27.93 -4.00 -19.47
C PHE A 254 26.53 -3.46 -19.79
N PRO A 255 25.46 -4.09 -19.28
CA PRO A 255 24.13 -3.51 -19.24
C PRO A 255 23.80 -3.04 -17.83
N CYS A 256 23.04 -1.95 -17.73
CA CYS A 256 22.41 -1.59 -16.46
C CYS A 256 21.01 -2.20 -16.36
N CYS A 257 20.62 -2.57 -15.14
CA CYS A 257 19.28 -3.04 -14.78
C CYS A 257 18.68 -2.17 -13.66
N HIS A 258 17.36 -2.01 -13.71
CA HIS A 258 16.58 -1.24 -12.73
C HIS A 258 15.37 -2.05 -12.26
N THR A 259 15.18 -2.17 -10.95
CA THR A 259 14.02 -2.87 -10.37
C THR A 259 12.75 -2.04 -10.53
N ARG A 260 11.67 -2.70 -10.95
CA ARG A 260 10.37 -2.08 -11.21
C ARG A 260 9.42 -2.18 -10.02
#